data_AF-A0A958FXY5-F1
#
_entry.id   AF-A0A958FXY5-F1
#
_cell.length_a   1.000
_cell.length_b   1.000
_cell.length_c   1.000
_cell.angle_alpha   90.00
_cell.angle_beta   90.00
_cell.angle_gamma   90.00
#
_symmetry.space_group_name_H-M   'P 1'
#
loop_
_entity.id
_entity.type
_entity.pdbx_description
1 polymer ?
#
loop_
_entity_poly.entity_id
_entity_poly.type
_entity_poly.pdbx_seq_one_letter_code
_entity_poly.pdbx_strand_id
1 'polypeptide(L)'
;MRQPKEMPHAEINYSNDISIDFNKLFVAIENTINQLDPSAGICKCRAYPSATYRHTHVLVTVSLLIKSHRDEVFTQELMKALELTIKSHLKKTCYFSLLITYNPSQYITNHHNPSPS
;
A
#
# COMPACT_ATOMS: atom_id res chain seq x y z
N MET A 1 7.52 27.20 1.45
CA MET A 1 6.70 26.23 0.69
C MET A 1 6.06 25.26 1.66
N ARG A 2 4.77 24.92 1.54
CA ARG A 2 4.18 23.81 2.30
C ARG A 2 4.78 22.52 1.76
N GLN A 3 5.21 21.60 2.63
CA GLN A 3 5.63 20.27 2.18
C GLN A 3 4.49 19.62 1.37
N PRO A 4 4.82 18.93 0.26
CA PRO A 4 3.82 18.19 -0.48
C PRO A 4 3.16 17.16 0.45
N LYS A 5 1.84 17.02 0.32
CA LYS A 5 1.07 16.10 1.14
C LYS A 5 1.30 14.67 0.65
N GLU A 6 2.25 13.99 1.27
CA GLU A 6 2.60 12.59 0.99
C GLU A 6 1.68 11.65 1.78
N MET A 7 0.96 10.77 1.08
CA MET A 7 0.09 9.79 1.71
C MET A 7 -0.27 8.62 0.80
N PRO A 8 0.68 7.70 0.59
CA PRO A 8 0.35 6.30 0.39
C PRO A 8 0.33 5.60 1.75
N HIS A 9 -0.73 4.83 2.03
CA HIS A 9 -0.73 3.82 3.07
C HIS A 9 -0.96 2.46 2.42
N ALA A 10 -0.22 1.44 2.84
CA ALA A 10 -0.46 0.07 2.41
C ALA A 10 -0.75 -0.81 3.62
N GLU A 11 -1.90 -1.47 3.60
CA GLU A 11 -2.31 -2.40 4.65
C GLU A 11 -2.46 -3.80 4.07
N ILE A 12 -1.84 -4.78 4.72
CA ILE A 12 -1.83 -6.16 4.27
C ILE A 12 -2.38 -7.04 5.38
N ASN A 13 -3.60 -7.56 5.21
CA ASN A 13 -4.15 -8.60 6.06
C ASN A 13 -3.91 -9.96 5.39
N TYR A 14 -3.33 -10.92 6.09
CA TYR A 14 -2.94 -12.19 5.49
C TYR A 14 -3.12 -13.38 6.43
N SER A 15 -3.43 -14.55 5.86
CA SER A 15 -3.37 -15.81 6.61
C SER A 15 -1.94 -16.10 7.06
N ASN A 16 -1.73 -16.38 8.36
CA ASN A 16 -0.40 -16.47 8.94
C ASN A 16 0.42 -17.71 8.49
N ASP A 17 -0.16 -18.60 7.69
CA ASP A 17 0.52 -19.71 7.01
C ASP A 17 1.22 -19.30 5.69
N ILE A 18 1.23 -18.01 5.37
CA ILE A 18 1.96 -17.42 4.26
C ILE A 18 3.24 -16.77 4.81
N SER A 19 4.40 -17.25 4.35
CA SER A 19 5.70 -16.64 4.66
C SER A 19 6.02 -15.51 3.68
N ILE A 20 6.11 -14.28 4.17
CA ILE A 20 6.41 -13.08 3.37
C ILE A 20 7.57 -12.31 4.02
N ASP A 21 8.56 -11.90 3.22
CA ASP A 21 9.57 -10.93 3.64
C ASP A 21 8.98 -9.52 3.51
N PHE A 22 8.37 -9.04 4.60
CA PHE A 22 7.66 -7.76 4.60
C PHE A 22 8.57 -6.55 4.39
N ASN A 23 9.83 -6.61 4.83
CA ASN A 23 10.77 -5.52 4.60
C ASN A 23 11.00 -5.32 3.10
N LYS A 24 11.21 -6.41 2.35
CA LYS A 24 11.34 -6.34 0.89
C LYS A 24 10.03 -5.96 0.21
N LEU A 25 8.91 -6.51 0.67
CA LEU A 25 7.60 -6.21 0.08
C LEU A 25 7.22 -4.74 0.26
N PHE A 26 7.47 -4.14 1.42
CA PHE A 26 7.16 -2.74 1.69
C PHE A 26 7.99 -1.80 0.81
N VAL A 27 9.28 -2.07 0.64
CA VAL A 27 10.15 -1.33 -0.29
C VAL A 27 9.65 -1.49 -1.73
N ALA A 28 9.24 -2.70 -2.13
CA ALA A 28 8.73 -2.93 -3.47
C ALA A 28 7.44 -2.16 -3.74
N ILE A 29 6.47 -2.17 -2.80
CA ILE A 29 5.21 -1.42 -2.91
C ILE A 29 5.48 0.09 -3.04
N GLU A 30 6.32 0.65 -2.17
CA GLU A 30 6.69 2.07 -2.22
C GLU A 30 7.32 2.45 -3.55
N ASN A 31 8.27 1.65 -4.03
CA ASN A 31 8.94 1.88 -5.31
C ASN A 31 7.96 1.80 -6.49
N THR A 32 7.06 0.81 -6.51
CA THR A 32 6.04 0.69 -7.57
C THR A 32 5.14 1.92 -7.62
N ILE A 33 4.69 2.41 -6.46
CA ILE A 33 3.86 3.62 -6.38
C ILE A 33 4.64 4.84 -6.88
N ASN A 34 5.88 5.03 -6.41
CA ASN A 34 6.70 6.20 -6.77
C ASN A 34 7.22 6.18 -8.22
N GLN A 35 7.33 5.00 -8.85
CA GLN A 35 7.66 4.89 -10.27
C GLN A 35 6.54 5.43 -11.17
N LEU A 36 5.27 5.20 -10.80
CA LEU A 36 4.10 5.70 -11.52
C LEU A 36 3.71 7.12 -11.10
N ASP A 37 3.93 7.48 -9.82
CA ASP A 37 3.68 8.81 -9.29
C ASP A 37 4.82 9.26 -8.35
N PRO A 38 5.85 9.94 -8.88
CA PRO A 38 6.96 10.46 -8.07
C PRO A 38 6.53 11.47 -7.01
N SER A 39 5.31 12.01 -7.09
CA SER A 39 4.75 12.92 -6.09
C SER A 39 4.04 12.20 -4.93
N ALA A 40 4.03 10.87 -4.92
CA ALA A 40 3.37 10.07 -3.90
C ALA A 40 4.13 10.11 -2.57
N GLY A 41 5.46 9.95 -2.60
CA GLY A 41 6.33 10.06 -1.43
C GLY A 41 6.37 8.81 -0.57
N ILE A 42 6.57 8.98 0.74
CA ILE A 42 6.76 7.87 1.69
C ILE A 42 5.47 7.06 1.86
N CYS A 43 5.54 5.75 1.60
CA CYS A 43 4.45 4.80 1.78
C CYS A 43 4.47 4.20 3.19
N LYS A 44 3.46 4.52 4.01
CA LYS A 44 3.35 3.95 5.36
C LYS A 44 2.70 2.58 5.28
N CYS A 45 3.53 1.54 5.33
CA CYS A 45 3.11 0.15 5.20
C CYS A 45 2.92 -0.52 6.56
N ARG A 46 1.94 -1.44 6.64
CA ARG A 46 1.73 -2.33 7.79
C ARG A 46 1.11 -3.66 7.36
N ALA A 47 1.41 -4.71 8.11
CA ALA A 47 0.87 -6.05 7.86
C ALA A 47 0.32 -6.67 9.15
N TYR A 48 -0.76 -7.44 9.00
CA TYR A 48 -1.49 -8.07 10.07
C TYR A 48 -1.70 -9.56 9.76
N PRO A 49 -1.02 -10.47 10.48
CA PRO A 49 -1.28 -11.90 10.36
C PRO A 49 -2.62 -12.25 11.03
N SER A 50 -3.43 -13.06 10.35
CA SER A 50 -4.58 -13.72 10.96
C SER A 50 -4.25 -15.18 11.27
N ALA A 51 -4.44 -15.57 12.53
CA ALA A 51 -4.31 -16.95 12.98
C ALA A 51 -5.58 -17.79 12.77
N THR A 52 -6.70 -17.17 12.38
CA THR A 52 -7.98 -17.85 12.17
C THR A 52 -8.55 -17.47 10.81
N TYR A 53 -8.56 -18.44 9.90
CA TYR A 53 -9.04 -18.27 8.53
C TYR A 53 -9.53 -19.62 7.97
N ARG A 54 -10.49 -19.59 7.04
CA ARG A 54 -11.03 -20.79 6.36
C ARG A 54 -10.19 -21.20 5.14
N HIS A 55 -9.72 -20.20 4.39
CA HIS A 55 -8.91 -20.36 3.19
C HIS A 55 -7.70 -19.45 3.28
N THR A 56 -6.54 -19.90 2.81
CA THR A 56 -5.32 -19.09 2.75
C THR A 56 -5.50 -17.92 1.79
N HIS A 57 -5.38 -16.68 2.28
CA HIS A 57 -5.60 -15.50 1.45
C HIS A 57 -4.79 -14.27 1.92
N VAL A 58 -4.66 -13.31 1.01
CA VAL A 58 -4.05 -11.99 1.23
C VAL A 58 -5.03 -10.91 0.76
N LEU A 59 -5.30 -9.94 1.63
CA LEU A 59 -6.06 -8.74 1.34
C LEU A 59 -5.14 -7.53 1.44
N VAL A 60 -5.03 -6.77 0.36
CA VAL A 60 -4.22 -5.57 0.30
C VAL A 60 -5.12 -4.36 0.07
N THR A 61 -4.95 -3.33 0.89
CA THR A 61 -5.56 -2.01 0.67
C THR A 61 -4.46 -0.98 0.53
N VAL A 62 -4.46 -0.24 -0.58
CA VAL A 62 -3.58 0.91 -0.80
C VAL A 62 -4.42 2.17 -0.81
N SER A 63 -4.17 3.06 0.15
CA SER A 63 -4.84 4.34 0.26
C SER A 63 -3.98 5.45 -0.33
N LEU A 64 -4.54 6.25 -1.22
CA LEU A 64 -3.90 7.42 -1.83
C LEU A 64 -4.73 8.68 -1.58
N LEU A 65 -4.17 9.86 -1.83
CA LEU A 65 -4.94 11.09 -1.96
C LEU A 65 -5.50 11.25 -3.37
N ILE A 66 -6.68 11.87 -3.48
CA ILE A 66 -7.18 12.37 -4.76
C ILE A 66 -6.20 13.42 -5.29
N LYS A 67 -5.74 13.23 -6.53
CA LYS A 67 -4.97 14.20 -7.31
C LYS A 67 -5.49 14.15 -8.75
N SER A 68 -5.36 15.25 -9.50
CA SER A 68 -5.91 15.37 -10.86
C SER A 68 -5.37 14.32 -11.83
N HIS A 69 -4.13 13.86 -11.64
CA HIS A 69 -3.50 12.84 -12.48
C HIS A 69 -3.77 11.40 -12.03
N ARG A 70 -4.43 11.19 -10.89
CA ARG A 70 -4.75 9.84 -10.37
C ARG A 70 -6.16 9.45 -10.80
N ASP A 71 -6.36 9.43 -12.11
CA ASP A 71 -7.62 9.07 -12.73
C ASP A 71 -7.80 7.55 -12.86
N GLU A 72 -8.80 7.12 -13.62
CA GLU A 72 -9.07 5.70 -13.85
C GLU A 72 -7.91 4.98 -14.54
N VAL A 73 -7.27 5.62 -15.54
CA VAL A 73 -6.16 5.03 -16.28
C VAL A 73 -4.97 4.80 -15.34
N PHE A 74 -4.59 5.83 -14.58
CA PHE A 74 -3.57 5.70 -13.54
C PHE A 74 -3.90 4.60 -12.54
N THR A 75 -5.16 4.54 -12.10
CA THR A 75 -5.60 3.55 -11.10
C THR A 75 -5.45 2.13 -11.63
N GLN A 76 -5.83 1.87 -12.88
CA GLN A 76 -5.70 0.54 -13.49
C GLN A 76 -4.23 0.13 -13.67
N GLU A 77 -3.38 1.06 -14.13
CA GLU A 77 -1.94 0.82 -14.26
C GLU A 77 -1.30 0.50 -12.90
N LEU A 78 -1.64 1.29 -11.88
CA LEU A 78 -1.15 1.08 -10.53
C LEU A 78 -1.65 -0.25 -9.93
N MET A 79 -2.94 -0.59 -10.12
CA MET A 79 -3.48 -1.88 -9.67
C MET A 79 -2.72 -3.06 -10.29
N LYS A 80 -2.50 -3.02 -11.61
CA LYS A 80 -1.77 -4.07 -12.32
C LYS A 80 -0.33 -4.19 -11.84
N ALA A 81 0.36 -3.06 -11.68
CA ALA A 81 1.75 -3.04 -11.24
C ALA A 81 1.90 -3.55 -9.80
N LEU A 82 1.02 -3.12 -8.90
CA LEU A 82 1.00 -3.58 -7.50
C LEU A 82 0.63 -5.05 -7.40
N GLU A 83 -0.39 -5.51 -8.11
CA GLU A 83 -0.78 -6.92 -8.12
C GLU A 83 0.39 -7.81 -8.53
N LEU A 84 1.07 -7.50 -9.64
CA LEU A 84 2.23 -8.26 -10.11
C LEU A 84 3.35 -8.24 -9.07
N THR A 85 3.66 -7.06 -8.54
CA THR A 85 4.73 -6.86 -7.56
C THR A 85 4.44 -7.68 -6.30
N ILE A 86 3.27 -7.53 -5.70
CA ILE A 86 2.91 -8.22 -4.46
C ILE A 86 2.88 -9.73 -4.67
N LYS A 87 2.28 -10.22 -5.76
CA LYS A 87 2.22 -11.66 -6.06
C LYS A 87 3.60 -12.29 -6.23
N SER A 88 4.60 -11.55 -6.73
CA SER A 88 5.98 -12.07 -6.84
C SER A 88 6.65 -12.36 -5.48
N HIS A 89 6.12 -11.79 -4.39
CA HIS A 89 6.58 -12.07 -3.02
C HIS A 89 5.81 -13.22 -2.34
N LEU A 90 4.73 -13.72 -2.96
CA LEU A 90 3.92 -14.81 -2.40
C LEU A 90 4.47 -16.16 -2.87
N LYS A 91 4.95 -16.96 -1.92
CA LYS A 91 5.56 -18.28 -2.19
C LYS A 91 4.58 -19.45 -2.08
N LYS A 92 3.29 -19.16 -1.90
CA LYS A 92 2.24 -20.14 -1.64
C LYS A 92 0.98 -19.75 -2.39
N THR A 93 0.26 -20.75 -2.92
CA THR A 93 -1.06 -20.54 -3.51
C THR A 93 -2.02 -20.00 -2.46
N CYS A 94 -2.66 -18.88 -2.77
CA CYS A 94 -3.61 -18.21 -1.91
C CYS A 94 -4.60 -17.40 -2.74
N TYR A 95 -5.77 -17.10 -2.18
CA TYR A 95 -6.63 -16.06 -2.76
C TYR A 95 -5.97 -14.68 -2.56
N PHE A 96 -6.14 -13.78 -3.52
CA PHE A 96 -5.56 -12.44 -3.50
C PHE A 96 -6.64 -11.42 -3.81
N SER A 97 -6.66 -10.31 -3.07
CA SER A 97 -7.50 -9.16 -3.36
C SER A 97 -6.70 -7.88 -3.13
N LEU A 98 -6.86 -6.93 -4.04
CA LEU A 98 -6.26 -5.60 -3.97
C LEU A 98 -7.35 -4.55 -4.14
N LEU A 99 -7.39 -3.59 -3.23
CA LEU A 99 -8.24 -2.41 -3.28
C LEU A 99 -7.36 -1.16 -3.26
N ILE A 100 -7.61 -0.23 -4.19
CA ILE A 100 -7.09 1.13 -4.11
C ILE A 100 -8.22 2.05 -3.62
N THR A 101 -7.97 2.80 -2.56
CA THR A 101 -8.90 3.80 -2.02
C THR A 101 -8.32 5.20 -2.18
N TYR A 102 -9.20 6.17 -2.42
CA TYR A 102 -8.82 7.57 -2.56
C TYR A 102 -9.43 8.41 -1.44
N ASN A 103 -8.55 9.09 -0.71
CA ASN A 103 -8.91 10.00 0.37
C ASN A 103 -8.95 11.44 -0.16
N PRO A 104 -9.87 12.27 0.34
CA PRO A 104 -10.04 13.63 -0.12
C PRO A 104 -8.87 14.53 0.30
N SER A 105 -8.73 15.68 -0.34
CA SER A 105 -7.64 16.64 -0.07
C SER A 105 -7.67 17.20 1.35
N GLN A 106 -8.80 17.13 2.04
CA GLN A 106 -8.99 17.54 3.44
C GLN A 106 -8.49 16.50 4.45
N TYR A 107 -8.15 15.27 4.03
CA TYR A 107 -7.64 14.22 4.92
C TYR A 107 -6.40 14.68 5.71
N ILE A 108 -6.37 14.54 7.03
CA ILE A 108 -5.18 14.97 7.80
C ILE A 108 -4.11 13.88 7.71
N THR A 109 -2.96 14.24 7.16
CA THR A 109 -1.74 13.42 7.14
C THR A 109 -0.56 14.36 7.26
N ASN A 110 0.25 14.16 8.28
CA ASN A 110 1.41 14.97 8.61
C ASN A 110 2.33 14.17 9.55
N HIS A 111 3.44 14.78 9.95
CA HIS A 111 4.34 14.23 10.95
C HIS A 111 3.99 14.78 12.33
N HIS A 112 3.96 13.91 13.34
CA HIS A 112 3.96 14.33 14.73
C HIS A 112 5.40 14.29 15.25
N ASN A 113 5.92 15.44 15.66
CA ASN A 113 7.19 15.56 16.36
C ASN A 113 6.88 15.88 17.83
N PRO A 114 7.02 14.93 18.77
CA PRO A 114 6.80 15.23 20.17
C PRO A 114 7.86 16.23 20.66
N SER A 115 7.46 17.20 21.50
CA SER A 115 8.43 18.05 22.19
C SER A 115 9.33 17.16 23.05
N PRO A 116 10.66 17.42 23.12
CA PRO A 116 11.50 16.73 24.08
C PRO A 116 10.99 17.00 25.49
N SER A 117 10.85 15.92 26.26
CA SER A 117 10.51 15.93 27.69
C SER A 117 11.58 16.63 28.52
#